data_AF-A0A3D8VKS2-F1
#
_entry.id   AF-A0A3D8VKS2-F1
#
_cell.length_a   1.000
_cell.length_b   1.000
_cell.length_c   1.000
_cell.angle_alpha   90.00
_cell.angle_beta   90.00
_cell.angle_gamma   90.00
#
_symmetry.space_group_name_H-M   'P 1'
#
loop_
_entity.id
_entity.type
_entity.pdbx_description
1 polymer ?
#
loop_
_entity_poly.entity_id
_entity_poly.type
_entity_poly.pdbx_seq_one_letter_code
_entity_poly.pdbx_strand_id
1 'polypeptide(L)'
;MLEAVGRSPGTARGLPLEFWRHDDHRTWIDAFMELAAQLQQSDLAEDELPRGYGLIAHLFDWEAQCQYSGWHAFSNREAEVGRIIQAYEAVGLDGEAAALGRALTVWRDSGGDHDATSAAYRELAHPCSVDLDRLEYLAAHFVDHADALLYERDA
;
A
#
# COMPACT_ATOMS: atom_id res chain seq x y z
N MET A 1 -19.48 6.96 -6.04
CA MET A 1 -20.56 5.97 -5.79
C MET A 1 -20.19 4.72 -6.57
N LEU A 2 -19.40 3.84 -5.95
CA LEU A 2 -18.97 2.57 -6.54
C LEU A 2 -20.10 1.55 -6.34
N GLU A 3 -20.56 0.94 -7.44
CA GLU A 3 -21.57 -0.11 -7.38
C GLU A 3 -20.98 -1.38 -6.76
N ALA A 4 -21.68 -1.93 -5.76
CA ALA A 4 -21.32 -3.18 -5.11
C ALA A 4 -21.57 -4.35 -6.09
N VAL A 5 -20.51 -4.79 -6.78
CA VAL A 5 -20.52 -6.04 -7.53
C VAL A 5 -20.64 -7.18 -6.52
N GLY A 6 -21.66 -8.03 -6.67
CA GLY A 6 -21.94 -9.14 -5.75
C GLY A 6 -20.77 -10.12 -5.66
N ARG A 7 -20.01 -10.05 -4.55
CA ARG A 7 -18.84 -10.89 -4.27
C ARG A 7 -19.26 -12.23 -3.67
N SER A 8 -19.05 -13.34 -4.39
CA SER A 8 -19.09 -14.70 -3.81
C SER A 8 -17.75 -15.40 -4.08
N PRO A 9 -16.88 -15.56 -3.05
CA PRO A 9 -15.63 -16.29 -3.21
C PRO A 9 -15.87 -17.81 -3.36
N GLY A 10 -15.18 -18.44 -4.31
CA GLY A 10 -15.27 -19.88 -4.61
C GLY A 10 -14.26 -20.78 -3.89
N THR A 11 -13.36 -20.22 -3.08
CA THR A 11 -12.20 -20.91 -2.49
C THR A 11 -12.08 -20.69 -0.97
N ALA A 12 -11.52 -21.67 -0.27
CA ALA A 12 -11.28 -21.61 1.17
C ALA A 12 -10.15 -20.61 1.46
N ARG A 13 -10.53 -19.36 1.70
CA ARG A 13 -9.63 -18.31 2.19
C ARG A 13 -9.25 -18.64 3.63
N GLY A 14 -7.98 -18.52 4.00
CA GLY A 14 -7.48 -18.75 5.37
C GLY A 14 -8.08 -17.82 6.43
N LEU A 15 -8.84 -16.80 6.00
CA LEU A 15 -9.67 -15.94 6.84
C LEU A 15 -11.16 -16.30 6.69
N PRO A 16 -11.98 -16.16 7.75
CA PRO A 16 -13.41 -16.44 7.70
C PRO A 16 -14.11 -15.73 6.54
N LEU A 17 -15.10 -16.37 5.91
CA LEU A 17 -15.89 -15.79 4.80
C LEU A 17 -16.53 -14.45 5.19
N GLU A 18 -16.84 -14.27 6.47
CA GLU A 18 -17.42 -13.07 7.06
C GLU A 18 -16.48 -11.86 6.97
N PHE A 19 -15.16 -12.07 7.07
CA PHE A 19 -14.17 -11.01 6.88
C PHE A 19 -14.26 -10.40 5.48
N TRP A 20 -14.40 -11.26 4.46
CA TRP A 20 -14.47 -10.85 3.05
C TRP A 20 -15.81 -10.23 2.65
N ARG A 21 -16.84 -10.41 3.48
CA ARG A 21 -18.20 -9.89 3.27
C ARG A 21 -18.50 -8.65 4.12
N HIS A 22 -17.49 -8.11 4.80
CA HIS A 22 -17.66 -6.91 5.59
C HIS A 22 -17.89 -5.70 4.67
N ASP A 23 -18.88 -4.86 4.95
CA ASP A 23 -19.17 -3.69 4.10
C ASP A 23 -18.34 -2.45 4.50
N ASP A 24 -17.61 -2.52 5.62
CA ASP A 24 -16.79 -1.42 6.13
C ASP A 24 -15.32 -1.58 5.72
N HIS A 25 -14.86 -0.67 4.86
CA HIS A 25 -13.47 -0.57 4.43
C HIS A 25 -12.49 -0.35 5.59
N ARG A 26 -12.93 0.28 6.69
CA ARG A 26 -12.05 0.54 7.85
C ARG A 26 -11.56 -0.74 8.49
N THR A 27 -12.43 -1.75 8.60
CA THR A 27 -12.05 -3.06 9.15
C THR A 27 -10.97 -3.72 8.29
N TRP A 28 -11.04 -3.58 6.97
CA TRP A 28 -9.99 -4.10 6.09
C TRP A 28 -8.70 -3.30 6.18
N ILE A 29 -8.79 -1.97 6.22
CA ILE A 29 -7.62 -1.10 6.39
C ILE A 29 -6.89 -1.45 7.69
N ASP A 30 -7.61 -1.53 8.82
CA ASP A 30 -7.03 -1.87 10.11
C ASP A 30 -6.36 -3.24 10.09
N ALA A 31 -7.01 -4.25 9.47
CA ALA A 31 -6.46 -5.59 9.34
C ALA A 31 -5.19 -5.62 8.47
N PHE A 32 -5.15 -4.87 7.36
CA PHE A 32 -3.97 -4.82 6.50
C PHE A 32 -2.83 -3.99 7.11
N MET A 33 -3.13 -2.94 7.87
CA MET A 33 -2.15 -2.20 8.68
C MET A 33 -1.51 -3.11 9.74
N GLU A 34 -2.33 -3.88 10.46
CA GLU A 34 -1.85 -4.84 11.45
C GLU A 34 -0.99 -5.93 10.79
N LEU A 35 -1.46 -6.50 9.67
CA LEU A 35 -0.72 -7.52 8.92
C LEU A 35 0.63 -6.98 8.42
N ALA A 36 0.68 -5.76 7.87
CA ALA A 36 1.92 -5.16 7.42
C ALA A 36 2.93 -5.02 8.58
N ALA A 37 2.49 -4.55 9.75
CA ALA A 37 3.34 -4.46 10.92
C ALA A 37 3.88 -5.83 11.38
N GLN A 38 3.06 -6.89 11.32
CA GLN A 38 3.49 -8.25 11.66
C GLN A 38 4.49 -8.80 10.64
N LEU A 39 4.28 -8.57 9.34
CA LEU A 39 5.19 -9.02 8.27
C LEU A 39 6.57 -8.38 8.42
N GLN A 40 6.63 -7.08 8.70
CA GLN A 40 7.88 -6.33 8.91
C GLN A 40 8.69 -6.83 10.13
N GLN A 41 8.02 -7.46 11.10
CA GLN A 41 8.64 -8.03 12.31
C GLN A 41 8.90 -9.54 12.19
N SER A 42 8.49 -10.16 11.09
CA SER A 42 8.61 -11.60 10.91
C SER A 42 9.97 -11.98 10.32
N ASP A 43 10.39 -13.22 10.58
CA ASP A 43 11.57 -13.83 9.95
C ASP A 43 11.20 -14.55 8.63
N LEU A 44 10.00 -14.31 8.09
CA LEU A 44 9.55 -14.93 6.85
C LEU A 44 10.29 -14.32 5.66
N ALA A 45 10.82 -15.16 4.78
CA ALA A 45 11.44 -14.70 3.56
C ALA A 45 10.35 -14.27 2.56
N GLU A 46 10.50 -13.09 1.97
CA GLU A 46 9.51 -12.50 1.07
C GLU A 46 9.21 -13.38 -0.15
N ASP A 47 10.23 -14.09 -0.65
CA ASP A 47 10.13 -15.03 -1.78
C ASP A 47 9.39 -16.33 -1.43
N GLU A 48 9.15 -16.60 -0.15
CA GLU A 48 8.33 -17.72 0.31
C GLU A 48 6.84 -17.35 0.43
N LEU A 49 6.48 -16.08 0.30
CA LEU A 49 5.10 -15.62 0.44
C LEU A 49 4.45 -15.35 -0.92
N PRO A 50 3.12 -15.53 -1.04
CA PRO A 50 2.37 -14.93 -2.15
C PRO A 50 2.70 -13.44 -2.30
N ARG A 51 2.83 -12.99 -3.55
CA ARG A 51 3.30 -11.63 -3.87
C ARG A 51 2.55 -10.52 -3.13
N GLY A 52 1.24 -10.71 -2.90
CA GLY A 52 0.41 -9.75 -2.20
C GLY A 52 0.88 -9.44 -0.78
N TYR A 53 1.53 -10.38 -0.09
CA TYR A 53 2.08 -10.12 1.26
C TYR A 53 3.22 -9.11 1.22
N GLY A 54 4.14 -9.22 0.25
CA GLY A 54 5.20 -8.21 0.07
C GLY A 54 4.63 -6.83 -0.27
N LEU A 55 3.62 -6.78 -1.15
CA LEU A 55 2.92 -5.54 -1.46
C LEU A 55 2.22 -4.92 -0.23
N ILE A 56 1.51 -5.73 0.57
CA ILE A 56 0.88 -5.26 1.82
C ILE A 56 1.96 -4.73 2.78
N ALA A 57 3.03 -5.48 2.98
CA ALA A 57 4.12 -5.12 3.88
C ALA A 57 4.77 -3.80 3.51
N HIS A 58 4.89 -3.47 2.21
CA HIS A 58 5.44 -2.20 1.77
C HIS A 58 4.43 -1.05 1.79
N LEU A 59 3.23 -1.28 1.23
CA LEU A 59 2.25 -0.22 1.02
C LEU A 59 1.64 0.25 2.34
N PHE A 60 1.07 -0.67 3.14
CA PHE A 60 0.37 -0.28 4.36
C PHE A 60 1.33 0.21 5.46
N ASP A 61 2.52 -0.37 5.54
CA ASP A 61 3.55 0.13 6.46
C ASP A 61 4.02 1.53 6.04
N TRP A 62 4.24 1.80 4.75
CA TRP A 62 4.55 3.14 4.27
C TRP A 62 3.46 4.16 4.62
N GLU A 63 2.19 3.84 4.38
CA GLU A 63 1.07 4.71 4.74
C GLU A 63 1.02 4.98 6.26
N ALA A 64 1.24 3.95 7.09
CA ALA A 64 1.32 4.11 8.54
C ALA A 64 2.46 5.07 8.95
N GLN A 65 3.64 4.94 8.33
CA GLN A 65 4.76 5.84 8.57
C GLN A 65 4.46 7.27 8.14
N CYS A 66 3.80 7.47 7.00
CA CYS A 66 3.35 8.79 6.55
C CYS A 66 2.32 9.40 7.51
N GLN A 67 1.38 8.61 8.01
CA GLN A 67 0.39 9.08 9.01
C GLN A 67 1.05 9.48 10.34
N TYR A 68 2.06 8.74 10.80
CA TYR A 68 2.72 9.00 12.07
C TYR A 68 3.80 10.09 12.00
N SER A 69 4.61 10.08 10.94
CA SER A 69 5.83 10.89 10.81
C SER A 69 5.75 11.95 9.70
N GLY A 70 4.69 11.96 8.89
CA GLY A 70 4.60 12.82 7.71
C GLY A 70 5.81 12.62 6.78
N TRP A 71 6.40 13.73 6.33
CA TRP A 71 7.58 13.71 5.46
C TRP A 71 8.87 13.24 6.14
N HIS A 72 8.90 13.05 7.46
CA HIS A 72 10.02 12.37 8.11
C HIS A 72 10.05 10.86 7.82
N ALA A 73 8.97 10.29 7.27
CA ALA A 73 8.99 8.92 6.75
C ALA A 73 10.05 8.74 5.64
N PHE A 74 10.27 9.77 4.81
CA PHE A 74 11.30 9.77 3.78
C PHE A 74 12.71 9.62 4.35
N SER A 75 13.04 10.39 5.39
CA SER A 75 14.37 10.31 6.03
C SER A 75 14.61 8.95 6.69
N ASN A 76 13.56 8.32 7.21
CA ASN A 76 13.69 7.04 7.90
C ASN A 76 13.83 5.86 6.94
N ARG A 77 13.31 5.98 5.71
CA ARG A 77 13.12 4.85 4.79
C ARG A 77 13.55 5.11 3.36
N GLU A 78 14.43 6.08 3.12
CA GLU A 78 14.87 6.45 1.77
C GLU A 78 15.29 5.24 0.93
N ALA A 79 16.00 4.28 1.53
CA ALA A 79 16.45 3.06 0.86
C ALA A 79 15.31 2.15 0.37
N GLU A 80 14.13 2.24 0.98
CA GLU A 80 12.95 1.42 0.70
C GLU A 80 11.99 2.10 -0.27
N VAL A 81 12.05 3.45 -0.41
CA VAL A 81 11.12 4.23 -1.25
C VAL A 81 11.06 3.70 -2.68
N GLY A 82 12.17 3.23 -3.25
CA GLY A 82 12.18 2.64 -4.59
C GLY A 82 11.27 1.41 -4.73
N ARG A 83 11.20 0.54 -3.71
CA ARG A 83 10.29 -0.62 -3.71
C ARG A 83 8.85 -0.20 -3.47
N ILE A 84 8.63 0.82 -2.64
CA ILE A 84 7.29 1.36 -2.38
C ILE A 84 6.69 1.95 -3.67
N ILE A 85 7.49 2.68 -4.46
CA ILE A 85 7.08 3.17 -5.79
C ILE A 85 6.64 2.01 -6.67
N GLN A 86 7.45 0.95 -6.78
CA GLN A 86 7.12 -0.25 -7.57
C GLN A 86 5.86 -0.96 -7.05
N ALA A 87 5.63 -0.95 -5.74
CA ALA A 87 4.43 -1.53 -5.14
C ALA A 87 3.17 -0.73 -5.51
N TYR A 88 3.24 0.61 -5.57
CA TYR A 88 2.12 1.43 -6.04
C TYR A 88 1.81 1.19 -7.52
N GLU A 89 2.83 1.09 -8.38
CA GLU A 89 2.66 0.72 -9.79
C GLU A 89 1.99 -0.66 -9.92
N ALA A 90 2.42 -1.63 -9.12
CA ALA A 90 1.90 -2.99 -9.13
C ALA A 90 0.40 -3.10 -8.83
N VAL A 91 -0.14 -2.17 -8.04
CA VAL A 91 -1.58 -2.13 -7.68
C VAL A 91 -2.36 -1.13 -8.52
N GLY A 92 -1.75 -0.50 -9.54
CA GLY A 92 -2.41 0.42 -10.46
C GLY A 92 -2.51 1.87 -9.96
N LEU A 93 -1.70 2.26 -8.98
CA LEU A 93 -1.58 3.63 -8.46
C LEU A 93 -0.40 4.37 -9.11
N ASP A 94 -0.36 4.39 -10.45
CA ASP A 94 0.74 5.00 -11.22
C ASP A 94 0.95 6.49 -10.90
N GLY A 95 -0.14 7.22 -10.61
CA GLY A 95 -0.07 8.63 -10.22
C GLY A 95 0.65 8.85 -8.90
N GLU A 96 0.39 7.98 -7.92
CA GLU A 96 1.07 8.01 -6.61
C GLU A 96 2.54 7.64 -6.77
N ALA A 97 2.82 6.58 -7.53
CA ALA A 97 4.19 6.17 -7.86
C ALA A 97 4.98 7.31 -8.52
N ALA A 98 4.38 8.03 -9.47
CA ALA A 98 5.01 9.16 -10.13
C ALA A 98 5.25 10.35 -9.19
N ALA A 99 4.27 10.69 -8.33
CA ALA A 99 4.41 11.74 -7.33
C ALA A 99 5.52 11.42 -6.32
N LEU A 100 5.54 10.18 -5.82
CA LEU A 100 6.55 9.70 -4.88
C LEU A 100 7.94 9.62 -5.53
N GLY A 101 8.03 9.20 -6.79
CA GLY A 101 9.26 9.20 -7.57
C GLY A 101 9.85 10.60 -7.75
N ARG A 102 9.00 11.59 -8.06
CA ARG A 102 9.42 12.99 -8.14
C ARG A 102 9.92 13.51 -6.79
N ALA A 103 9.20 13.21 -5.71
CA ALA A 103 9.60 13.56 -4.35
C ALA A 103 10.98 12.97 -3.99
N LEU A 104 11.23 11.70 -4.33
CA LEU A 104 12.53 11.05 -4.10
C LEU A 104 13.68 11.70 -4.86
N THR A 105 13.47 12.14 -6.11
CA THR A 105 14.48 12.90 -6.86
C THR A 105 14.82 14.20 -6.13
N VAL A 106 13.80 14.98 -5.73
CA VAL A 106 14.01 16.26 -5.04
C VAL A 106 14.66 16.08 -3.67
N TRP A 107 14.27 15.05 -2.91
CA TRP A 107 14.88 14.69 -1.64
C TRP A 107 16.40 14.51 -1.77
N ARG A 108 16.83 13.74 -2.78
CA ARG A 108 18.25 13.48 -3.04
C ARG A 108 19.01 14.73 -3.53
N ASP A 109 18.42 15.47 -4.45
CA ASP A 109 19.06 16.65 -5.05
C ASP A 109 19.20 17.81 -4.04
N SER A 110 18.25 17.92 -3.11
CA SER A 110 18.24 18.96 -2.07
C SER A 110 19.05 18.60 -0.82
N GLY A 111 19.50 17.35 -0.68
CA GLY A 111 20.15 16.86 0.54
C GLY A 111 19.20 16.67 1.72
N GLY A 112 17.94 16.33 1.45
CA GLY A 112 16.94 16.00 2.48
C GLY A 112 16.03 17.16 2.90
N ASP A 113 15.72 18.10 1.99
CA ASP A 113 14.78 19.18 2.28
C ASP A 113 13.33 18.67 2.25
N HIS A 114 12.72 18.57 3.44
CA HIS A 114 11.34 18.11 3.60
C HIS A 114 10.31 19.02 2.91
N ASP A 115 10.50 20.34 2.92
CA ASP A 115 9.54 21.29 2.36
C ASP A 115 9.57 21.22 0.82
N ALA A 116 10.78 21.19 0.24
CA ALA A 116 10.95 21.02 -1.21
C ALA A 116 10.37 19.67 -1.68
N THR A 117 10.60 18.61 -0.90
CA THR A 117 10.09 17.26 -1.20
C THR A 117 8.57 17.20 -1.16
N SER A 118 7.96 17.77 -0.12
CA SER A 118 6.51 17.90 0.03
C SER A 118 5.87 18.70 -1.10
N ALA A 119 6.51 19.81 -1.49
CA ALA A 119 6.05 20.62 -2.62
C ALA A 119 6.09 19.80 -3.94
N ALA A 120 7.21 19.12 -4.20
CA ALA A 120 7.39 18.32 -5.41
C ALA A 120 6.38 17.18 -5.53
N TYR A 121 6.06 16.51 -4.42
CA TYR A 121 5.01 15.49 -4.39
C TYR A 121 3.64 16.05 -4.79
N ARG A 122 3.25 17.22 -4.24
CA ARG A 122 1.93 17.82 -4.45
C ARG A 122 1.72 18.42 -5.84
N GLU A 123 2.76 18.58 -6.64
CA GLU A 123 2.66 19.09 -8.01
C GLU A 123 1.94 18.12 -8.96
N LEU A 124 1.96 16.82 -8.65
CA LEU A 124 1.34 15.77 -9.45
C LEU A 124 0.06 15.26 -8.80
N ALA A 125 -1.00 16.08 -8.78
CA ALA A 125 -2.30 15.66 -8.27
C ALA A 125 -2.90 14.52 -9.12
N HIS A 126 -3.43 13.49 -8.46
CA HIS A 126 -4.07 12.31 -9.05
C HIS A 126 -5.31 11.88 -8.22
N PRO A 127 -6.17 10.96 -8.73
CA PRO A 127 -7.45 10.65 -8.10
C PRO A 127 -7.40 10.14 -6.65
N CYS A 128 -6.26 9.60 -6.22
CA CYS A 128 -6.02 9.06 -4.87
C CYS A 128 -4.99 9.88 -4.08
N SER A 129 -4.80 11.17 -4.38
CA SER A 129 -3.84 12.02 -3.66
C SER A 129 -4.26 12.37 -2.23
N VAL A 130 -5.45 11.95 -1.78
CA VAL A 130 -5.90 12.07 -0.40
C VAL A 130 -5.68 10.74 0.31
N ASP A 131 -5.04 10.79 1.48
CA ASP A 131 -4.60 9.58 2.21
C ASP A 131 -5.72 8.57 2.47
N LEU A 132 -6.92 9.04 2.84
CA LEU A 132 -8.05 8.16 3.10
C LEU A 132 -8.55 7.47 1.82
N ASP A 133 -8.63 8.21 0.71
CA ASP A 133 -9.06 7.66 -0.59
C ASP A 133 -8.06 6.59 -1.09
N ARG A 134 -6.78 6.79 -0.82
CA ARG A 134 -5.72 5.83 -1.17
C ARG A 134 -5.80 4.55 -0.32
N LEU A 135 -5.98 4.67 0.99
CA LEU A 135 -6.13 3.50 1.86
C LEU A 135 -7.39 2.68 1.55
N GLU A 136 -8.50 3.36 1.26
CA GLU A 136 -9.74 2.70 0.83
C GLU A 136 -9.56 1.97 -0.51
N TYR A 137 -8.85 2.59 -1.47
CA TYR A 137 -8.48 1.94 -2.72
C TYR A 137 -7.64 0.69 -2.49
N LEU A 138 -6.55 0.80 -1.71
CA LEU A 138 -5.64 -0.31 -1.44
C LEU A 138 -6.39 -1.48 -0.78
N ALA A 139 -7.18 -1.21 0.27
CA ALA A 139 -7.94 -2.24 0.95
C ALA A 139 -8.94 -2.93 0.00
N ALA A 140 -9.66 -2.17 -0.83
CA ALA A 140 -10.56 -2.72 -1.83
C ALA A 140 -9.79 -3.57 -2.87
N HIS A 141 -8.64 -3.10 -3.35
CA HIS A 141 -7.81 -3.81 -4.32
C HIS A 141 -7.41 -5.20 -3.82
N PHE A 142 -6.87 -5.29 -2.59
CA PHE A 142 -6.46 -6.58 -2.01
C PHE A 142 -7.65 -7.50 -1.74
N VAL A 143 -8.82 -6.97 -1.39
CA VAL A 143 -10.03 -7.77 -1.21
C VAL A 143 -10.55 -8.32 -2.53
N ASP A 144 -10.57 -7.49 -3.58
CA ASP A 144 -11.05 -7.88 -4.91
C ASP A 144 -10.12 -8.89 -5.61
N HIS A 145 -8.81 -8.83 -5.32
CA HIS A 145 -7.79 -9.69 -5.92
C HIS A 145 -7.19 -10.70 -4.93
N ALA A 146 -7.86 -10.96 -3.80
CA ALA A 146 -7.33 -11.76 -2.70
C ALA A 146 -6.84 -13.15 -3.12
N ASP A 147 -7.55 -13.82 -4.03
CA ASP A 147 -7.19 -15.17 -4.48
C ASP A 147 -5.83 -15.17 -5.20
N ALA A 148 -5.65 -14.26 -6.17
CA ALA A 148 -4.39 -14.12 -6.91
C ALA A 148 -3.24 -13.55 -6.06
N LEU A 149 -3.54 -12.62 -5.15
CA LEU A 149 -2.50 -11.91 -4.39
C LEU A 149 -2.08 -12.62 -3.11
N LEU A 150 -3.01 -13.28 -2.40
CA LEU A 150 -2.79 -13.76 -1.04
C LEU A 150 -2.81 -15.30 -0.92
N TYR A 151 -3.27 -16.02 -1.94
CA TYR A 151 -3.41 -17.48 -1.87
C TYR A 151 -2.68 -18.21 -2.98
N GLU A 152 -2.57 -17.62 -4.17
CA GLU A 152 -1.78 -18.16 -5.27
C GLU A 152 -0.30 -17.78 -5.11
N ARG A 153 0.60 -18.73 -5.39
CA ARG A 153 2.03 -18.44 -5.54
C ARG A 153 2.32 -18.15 -7.01
N ASP A 154 3.14 -17.14 -7.29
CA ASP A 154 3.65 -16.91 -8.63
C ASP A 154 4.36 -18.19 -9.11
N ALA A 155 3.93 -18.71 -10.26
CA ALA A 155 4.37 -19.99 -10.83
C ALA A 155 5.78 -19.91 -11.45
#